data_AF-A0A2N2MUD6-F1
#
_entry.id   AF-A0A2N2MUD6-F1
#
_cell.length_a   1.000
_cell.length_b   1.000
_cell.length_c   1.000
_cell.angle_alpha   90.00
_cell.angle_beta   90.00
_cell.angle_gamma   90.00
#
_symmetry.space_group_name_H-M   'P 1'
#
loop_
_entity.id
_entity.type
_entity.pdbx_description
1 polymer ?
#
loop_
_entity_poly.entity_id
_entity_poly.type
_entity_poly.pdbx_seq_one_letter_code
_entity_poly.pdbx_strand_id
1 'polypeptide(L)'
;MTDLVANTAKGKRDIVVTAKASSIEKWRKQVVAGQPETGKEFAFISDEGSYIPGGEGTAPSPLTYFVSGMAMCLISHITQVSNKKKLDVRNEKVTVTAHFHEEGSVLRGDAEGFCDRFEINIALDSDEEISEIKQLIRLAHRLCFAEKAVIGTVPVINTQQLNGQPLIVD
;
A
#
# COMPACT_ATOMS: atom_id res chain seq x y z
N MET A 1 25.04 12.72 -36.08
CA MET A 1 24.98 12.68 -34.61
C MET A 1 23.74 11.89 -34.20
N THR A 2 23.94 10.58 -34.12
CA THR A 2 23.45 9.67 -33.05
C THR A 2 23.02 10.42 -31.78
N ASP A 3 21.88 10.18 -31.13
CA ASP A 3 21.22 8.91 -30.87
C ASP A 3 19.69 9.02 -30.83
N LEU A 4 19.03 8.25 -31.70
CA LEU A 4 17.73 7.65 -31.39
C LEU A 4 17.99 6.63 -30.28
N VAL A 5 17.93 7.05 -29.01
CA VAL A 5 18.04 6.12 -27.89
C VAL A 5 16.84 5.18 -27.98
N ALA A 6 17.16 3.96 -28.40
CA ALA A 6 16.27 2.84 -28.52
C ALA A 6 15.36 2.75 -27.30
N ASN A 7 14.06 2.62 -27.57
CA ASN A 7 13.06 2.12 -26.65
C ASN A 7 13.43 0.67 -26.29
N THR A 8 14.48 0.51 -25.47
CA THR A 8 14.87 -0.77 -24.92
C THR A 8 13.79 -1.12 -23.92
N ALA A 9 13.00 -2.13 -24.26
CA ALA A 9 12.01 -2.70 -23.36
C ALA A 9 12.70 -2.93 -22.01
N LYS A 10 12.27 -2.16 -21.00
CA LYS A 10 12.84 -2.29 -19.66
C LYS A 10 12.63 -3.74 -19.24
N GLY A 11 13.73 -4.46 -19.04
CA GLY A 11 13.68 -5.81 -18.48
C GLY A 11 12.94 -5.81 -17.14
N LYS A 12 12.57 -7.01 -16.66
CA LYS A 12 11.94 -7.16 -15.35
C LYS A 12 12.81 -6.47 -14.28
N ARG A 13 12.23 -5.50 -13.57
CA ARG A 13 12.82 -4.94 -12.35
C ARG A 13 12.10 -5.58 -11.18
N ASP A 14 12.86 -6.27 -10.34
CA ASP A 14 12.35 -6.76 -9.06
C ASP A 14 12.36 -5.60 -8.06
N ILE A 15 11.31 -5.50 -7.24
CA ILE A 15 11.19 -4.57 -6.14
C ILE A 15 10.84 -5.39 -4.92
N VAL A 16 11.66 -5.32 -3.87
CA VAL A 16 11.43 -6.00 -2.60
C VAL A 16 11.23 -4.96 -1.50
N VAL A 17 10.15 -5.11 -0.75
CA VAL A 17 9.84 -4.29 0.43
C VAL A 17 9.74 -5.22 1.63
N THR A 18 10.40 -4.88 2.72
CA THR A 18 10.38 -5.67 3.96
C THR A 18 9.84 -4.83 5.11
N ALA A 19 9.08 -5.47 6.01
CA ALA A 19 8.60 -4.88 7.25
C ALA A 19 8.76 -5.91 8.37
N LYS A 20 9.37 -5.52 9.49
CA LYS A 20 9.56 -6.36 10.68
C LYS A 20 8.87 -5.69 11.85
N ALA A 21 7.80 -6.31 12.36
CA ALA A 21 7.00 -5.76 13.45
C ALA A 21 7.24 -6.51 14.75
N SER A 22 7.21 -5.78 15.87
CA SER A 22 7.24 -6.35 17.22
C SER A 22 6.23 -5.63 18.12
N SER A 23 5.73 -6.36 19.12
CA SER A 23 4.92 -5.77 20.17
C SER A 23 5.79 -4.95 21.11
N ILE A 24 5.26 -3.80 21.53
CA ILE A 24 5.83 -3.01 22.61
C ILE A 24 4.86 -3.03 23.79
N GLU A 25 4.17 -1.92 24.08
CA GLU A 25 3.20 -1.82 25.17
C GLU A 25 1.76 -1.80 24.65
N LYS A 26 0.86 -2.55 25.29
CA LYS A 26 -0.57 -2.61 24.95
C LYS A 26 -0.77 -2.91 23.45
N TRP A 27 -1.56 -2.08 22.76
CA TRP A 27 -1.81 -2.20 21.33
C TRP A 27 -0.73 -1.59 20.45
N ARG A 28 0.25 -0.91 21.05
CA ARG A 28 1.33 -0.32 20.26
C ARG A 28 2.25 -1.39 19.71
N LYS A 29 2.55 -1.28 18.41
CA LYS A 29 3.52 -2.10 17.70
C LYS A 29 4.56 -1.19 17.04
N GLN A 30 5.83 -1.58 17.13
CA GLN A 30 6.89 -0.94 16.36
C GLN A 30 7.13 -1.76 15.09
N VAL A 31 7.27 -1.08 13.95
CA VAL A 31 7.73 -1.69 12.71
C VAL A 31 9.01 -1.01 12.25
N VAL A 32 9.96 -1.80 11.74
CA VAL A 32 11.09 -1.31 10.94
C VAL A 32 10.86 -1.81 9.52
N ALA A 33 10.65 -0.88 8.58
CA ALA A 33 10.28 -1.20 7.20
C ALA A 33 11.08 -0.40 6.18
N GLY A 34 11.33 -0.99 5.01
CA GLY A 34 12.10 -0.36 3.95
C GLY A 34 12.31 -1.24 2.74
N GLN A 35 13.08 -0.73 1.78
CA GLN A 35 13.49 -1.45 0.59
C GLN A 35 14.98 -1.82 0.74
N PRO A 36 15.34 -3.11 0.82
CA PRO A 36 16.73 -3.52 0.99
C PRO A 36 17.65 -2.92 -0.09
N GLU A 37 17.17 -2.79 -1.33
CA GLU A 37 17.92 -2.18 -2.44
C GLU A 37 18.32 -0.72 -2.23
N THR A 38 17.63 0.00 -1.33
CA THR A 38 17.93 1.40 -1.03
C THR A 38 18.92 1.57 0.14
N GLY A 39 19.18 0.49 0.88
CA GLY A 39 19.97 0.54 2.13
C GLY A 39 19.33 1.37 3.25
N LYS A 40 18.04 1.73 3.13
CA LYS A 40 17.31 2.57 4.08
C LYS A 40 16.09 1.83 4.63
N GLU A 41 15.93 1.92 5.95
CA GLU A 41 14.75 1.48 6.68
C GLU A 41 14.28 2.61 7.61
N PHE A 42 13.00 2.59 7.94
CA PHE A 42 12.35 3.58 8.79
C PHE A 42 11.56 2.88 9.88
N ALA A 43 11.58 3.46 11.08
CA ALA A 43 10.78 2.98 12.20
C ALA A 43 9.47 3.77 12.30
N PHE A 44 8.36 3.06 12.45
CA PHE A 44 7.05 3.65 12.69
C PHE A 44 6.36 2.92 13.84
N ILE A 45 5.42 3.61 14.50
CA ILE A 45 4.55 3.02 15.53
C ILE A 45 3.14 2.92 14.96
N SER A 46 2.49 1.80 15.21
CA SER A 46 1.04 1.67 15.05
C SER A 46 0.37 1.47 16.41
N ASP A 47 -0.87 1.92 16.55
CA ASP A 47 -1.70 1.76 17.74
C ASP A 47 -3.17 1.58 17.33
N GLU A 48 -3.98 1.03 18.22
CA GLU A 48 -5.44 0.95 18.01
C GLU A 48 -6.14 2.08 18.76
N GLY A 49 -7.30 2.50 18.25
CA GLY A 49 -8.12 3.51 18.92
C GLY A 49 -8.81 2.98 20.18
N SER A 50 -9.44 3.90 20.92
CA SER A 50 -10.18 3.59 22.16
C SER A 50 -11.41 2.69 21.95
N TYR A 51 -11.76 2.38 20.71
CA TYR A 51 -12.80 1.41 20.36
C TYR A 51 -12.37 -0.04 20.64
N ILE A 52 -11.08 -0.32 20.84
CA ILE A 52 -10.58 -1.61 21.34
C ILE A 52 -10.08 -1.46 22.79
N PRO A 53 -10.44 -2.37 23.71
CA PRO A 53 -9.91 -2.35 25.07
C PRO A 53 -8.37 -2.31 25.12
N GLY A 54 -7.83 -1.22 25.68
CA GLY A 54 -6.40 -0.97 25.82
C GLY A 54 -5.77 -0.18 24.67
N GLY A 55 -6.51 0.14 23.61
CA GLY A 55 -6.07 1.03 22.54
C GLY A 55 -6.08 2.48 22.99
N GLU A 56 -5.02 3.23 22.68
CA GLU A 56 -4.84 4.61 23.15
C GLU A 56 -4.95 5.64 22.02
N GLY A 57 -4.98 5.19 20.75
CA GLY A 57 -5.04 6.07 19.58
C GLY A 57 -3.83 7.00 19.46
N THR A 58 -2.66 6.58 19.97
CA THR A 58 -1.45 7.41 20.01
C THR A 58 -0.66 7.41 18.69
N ALA A 59 -1.00 6.50 17.78
CA ALA A 59 -0.43 6.35 16.46
C ALA A 59 -1.49 5.82 15.47
N PRO A 60 -1.26 5.88 14.15
CA PRO A 60 -2.20 5.33 13.18
C PRO A 60 -2.40 3.82 13.36
N SER A 61 -3.61 3.33 13.08
CA SER A 61 -3.86 1.88 13.06
C SER A 61 -3.13 1.18 11.91
N PRO A 62 -2.87 -0.13 12.00
CA PRO A 62 -2.30 -0.89 10.90
C PRO A 62 -3.09 -0.74 9.58
N LEU A 63 -4.43 -0.72 9.64
CA LEU A 63 -5.28 -0.48 8.46
C LEU A 63 -5.12 0.95 7.93
N THR A 64 -4.91 1.94 8.80
CA THR A 64 -4.62 3.32 8.37
C THR A 64 -3.33 3.37 7.55
N TYR A 65 -2.27 2.68 7.98
CA TYR A 65 -1.03 2.58 7.21
C TYR A 65 -1.24 1.88 5.86
N PHE A 66 -1.99 0.78 5.84
CA PHE A 66 -2.27 0.02 4.62
C PHE A 66 -3.01 0.87 3.57
N VAL A 67 -4.11 1.52 3.96
CA VAL A 67 -4.91 2.36 3.06
C VAL A 67 -4.14 3.60 2.62
N SER A 68 -3.40 4.23 3.54
CA SER A 68 -2.52 5.38 3.22
C SER A 68 -1.44 4.99 2.20
N GLY A 69 -0.87 3.79 2.32
CA GLY A 69 0.09 3.25 1.38
C GLY A 69 -0.45 3.16 -0.05
N MET A 70 -1.71 2.75 -0.20
CA MET A 70 -2.37 2.73 -1.51
C MET A 70 -2.57 4.13 -2.08
N ALA A 71 -3.06 5.08 -1.28
CA ALA A 71 -3.23 6.47 -1.70
C ALA A 71 -1.90 7.10 -2.15
N MET A 72 -0.86 6.94 -1.33
CA MET A 72 0.50 7.43 -1.62
C MET A 72 1.10 6.77 -2.86
N CYS A 73 0.88 5.48 -3.06
CA CYS A 73 1.35 4.76 -4.24
C CYS A 73 0.70 5.33 -5.51
N LEU A 74 -0.62 5.49 -5.51
CA LEU A 74 -1.36 5.95 -6.68
C LEU A 74 -1.02 7.40 -7.04
N ILE A 75 -1.02 8.33 -6.06
CA ILE A 75 -0.68 9.73 -6.32
C ILE A 75 0.77 9.88 -6.81
N SER A 76 1.71 9.07 -6.31
CA SER A 76 3.09 9.05 -6.81
C SER A 76 3.17 8.69 -8.30
N HIS A 77 2.30 7.78 -8.77
CA HIS A 77 2.25 7.44 -10.19
C HIS A 77 1.56 8.50 -11.04
N ILE A 78 0.57 9.22 -10.50
CA ILE A 78 0.00 10.42 -11.16
C ILE A 78 1.11 11.44 -11.42
N THR A 79 1.84 11.85 -10.37
CA THR A 79 2.94 12.81 -10.46
C THR A 79 4.09 12.30 -11.36
N GLN A 80 4.41 11.01 -11.30
CA GLN A 80 5.46 10.46 -12.17
C GLN A 80 5.07 10.49 -13.66
N VAL A 81 3.83 10.12 -13.97
CA VAL A 81 3.34 10.05 -15.35
C VAL A 81 3.16 11.45 -15.93
N SER A 82 2.60 12.40 -15.17
CA SER A 82 2.48 13.80 -15.60
C SER A 82 3.85 14.37 -15.95
N ASN A 83 4.83 14.25 -15.05
CA ASN A 83 6.19 14.76 -15.25
C ASN A 83 6.87 14.16 -16.49
N LYS A 84 6.76 12.83 -16.69
CA LYS A 84 7.38 12.16 -17.85
C LYS A 84 6.71 12.55 -19.17
N LYS A 85 5.39 12.75 -19.17
CA LYS A 85 4.64 13.20 -20.35
C LYS A 85 4.66 14.72 -20.52
N LYS A 86 5.21 15.46 -19.54
CA LYS A 86 5.23 16.93 -19.50
C LYS A 86 3.83 17.54 -19.55
N LEU A 87 2.88 16.90 -18.86
CA LEU A 87 1.50 17.39 -18.74
C LEU A 87 1.39 18.41 -17.60
N ASP A 88 0.65 19.48 -17.83
CA ASP A 88 0.31 20.49 -16.82
C ASP A 88 -0.82 19.99 -15.92
N VAL A 89 -0.43 19.31 -14.83
CA VAL A 89 -1.33 18.81 -13.78
C VAL A 89 -1.03 19.55 -12.49
N ARG A 90 -2.08 20.01 -11.81
CA ARG A 90 -2.00 20.77 -10.55
C ARG A 90 -3.00 20.23 -9.54
N ASN A 91 -2.75 20.51 -8.27
CA ASN A 91 -3.64 20.20 -7.15
C ASN A 91 -4.10 18.74 -7.10
N GLU A 92 -3.25 17.78 -7.50
CA GLU A 92 -3.62 16.37 -7.44
C GLU A 92 -3.95 15.94 -6.01
N LYS A 93 -5.07 15.24 -5.87
CA LYS A 93 -5.56 14.66 -4.62
C LYS A 93 -6.06 13.25 -4.91
N VAL A 94 -5.66 12.32 -4.06
CA VAL A 94 -6.16 10.95 -4.08
C VAL A 94 -6.75 10.65 -2.71
N THR A 95 -8.03 10.29 -2.69
CA THR A 95 -8.72 9.77 -1.51
C THR A 95 -8.97 8.29 -1.73
N VAL A 96 -8.49 7.46 -0.80
CA VAL A 96 -8.77 6.03 -0.79
C VAL A 96 -9.55 5.71 0.48
N THR A 97 -10.71 5.07 0.31
CA THR A 97 -11.52 4.57 1.42
C THR A 97 -11.61 3.06 1.28
N ALA A 98 -11.28 2.32 2.32
CA ALA A 98 -11.42 0.87 2.36
C ALA A 98 -12.43 0.47 3.43
N HIS A 99 -13.24 -0.53 3.13
CA HIS A 99 -14.27 -1.04 4.02
C HIS A 99 -13.88 -2.44 4.44
N PHE A 100 -13.79 -2.63 5.76
CA PHE A 100 -13.44 -3.89 6.40
C PHE A 100 -14.54 -4.27 7.36
N HIS A 101 -14.71 -5.56 7.57
CA HIS A 101 -15.55 -6.08 8.63
C HIS A 101 -14.89 -7.28 9.29
N GLU A 102 -15.37 -7.61 10.48
CA GLU A 102 -15.05 -8.84 11.20
C GLU A 102 -16.35 -9.57 11.50
N GLU A 103 -16.33 -10.88 11.41
CA GLU A 103 -17.42 -11.75 11.85
C GLU A 103 -16.89 -12.90 12.71
N GLY A 104 -17.80 -13.62 13.37
CA GLY A 104 -17.45 -14.68 14.31
C GLY A 104 -17.06 -14.18 15.71
N SER A 105 -16.38 -15.02 16.47
CA SER A 105 -15.97 -14.73 17.85
C SER A 105 -14.60 -15.31 18.16
N VAL A 106 -13.72 -14.45 18.67
CA VAL A 106 -12.38 -14.86 19.13
C VAL A 106 -12.48 -15.96 20.19
N LEU A 107 -13.44 -15.86 21.11
CA LEU A 107 -13.63 -16.85 22.18
C LEU A 107 -14.15 -18.20 21.66
N ARG A 108 -14.89 -18.21 20.55
CA ARG A 108 -15.39 -19.43 19.91
C ARG A 108 -14.39 -20.02 18.91
N GLY A 109 -13.40 -19.23 18.48
CA GLY A 109 -12.35 -19.65 17.56
C GLY A 109 -12.75 -19.59 16.08
N ASP A 110 -13.83 -18.87 15.75
CA ASP A 110 -14.34 -18.72 14.38
C ASP A 110 -14.31 -17.25 13.91
N ALA A 111 -13.50 -16.41 14.55
CA ALA A 111 -13.33 -15.02 14.12
C ALA A 111 -12.55 -14.93 12.81
N GLU A 112 -13.06 -14.14 11.87
CA GLU A 112 -12.45 -13.88 10.58
C GLU A 112 -12.60 -12.41 10.18
N GLY A 113 -11.59 -11.87 9.51
CA GLY A 113 -11.54 -10.49 9.06
C GLY A 113 -11.56 -10.41 7.53
N PHE A 114 -12.31 -9.44 7.01
CA PHE A 114 -12.60 -9.31 5.59
C PHE A 114 -12.33 -7.89 5.10
N CYS A 115 -12.04 -7.77 3.81
CA CYS A 115 -11.97 -6.50 3.09
C CYS A 115 -13.03 -6.50 1.99
N ASP A 116 -14.08 -5.71 2.17
CA ASP A 116 -15.25 -5.73 1.29
C ASP A 116 -15.01 -4.98 -0.01
N ARG A 117 -14.42 -3.78 0.08
CA ARG A 117 -14.15 -2.93 -1.08
C ARG A 117 -13.16 -1.82 -0.79
N PHE A 118 -12.59 -1.33 -1.88
CA PHE A 118 -11.87 -0.05 -1.94
C PHE A 118 -12.62 0.92 -2.85
N GLU A 119 -12.67 2.18 -2.44
CA GLU A 119 -13.16 3.31 -3.21
C GLU A 119 -12.01 4.29 -3.42
N ILE A 120 -11.70 4.60 -4.67
CA ILE A 120 -10.63 5.54 -5.03
C ILE A 120 -11.24 6.74 -5.75
N ASN A 121 -11.06 7.92 -5.19
CA ASN A 121 -11.40 9.19 -5.81
C ASN A 121 -10.11 9.96 -6.15
N ILE A 122 -10.00 10.38 -7.40
CA ILE A 122 -8.89 11.21 -7.89
C ILE A 122 -9.47 12.54 -8.34
N ALA A 123 -8.91 13.64 -7.81
CA ALA A 123 -9.19 14.99 -8.25
C ALA A 123 -7.89 15.68 -8.65
N LEU A 124 -7.91 16.42 -9.76
CA LEU A 124 -6.79 17.21 -10.25
C LEU A 124 -7.30 18.34 -11.15
N ASP A 125 -6.51 19.39 -11.29
CA ASP A 125 -6.75 20.49 -12.22
C ASP A 125 -5.76 20.39 -13.39
N SER A 126 -6.21 20.68 -14.61
CA SER A 126 -5.37 20.68 -15.81
C SER A 126 -6.04 21.43 -16.96
N ASP A 127 -5.22 22.07 -17.81
CA ASP A 127 -5.65 22.67 -19.08
C ASP A 127 -5.33 21.77 -20.29
N GLU A 128 -4.83 20.56 -20.05
CA GLU A 128 -4.50 19.58 -21.09
C GLU A 128 -5.76 18.94 -21.69
N GLU A 129 -5.60 18.31 -22.86
CA GLU A 129 -6.70 17.61 -23.52
C GLU A 129 -7.25 16.47 -22.65
N ILE A 130 -8.58 16.34 -22.59
CA ILE A 130 -9.26 15.32 -21.76
C ILE A 130 -8.80 13.90 -22.09
N SER A 131 -8.39 13.66 -23.34
CA SER A 131 -7.86 12.37 -23.78
C SER A 131 -6.51 12.03 -23.13
N GLU A 132 -5.66 13.02 -22.89
CA GLU A 132 -4.36 12.89 -22.25
C GLU A 132 -4.51 12.65 -20.75
N ILE A 133 -5.42 13.38 -20.10
CA ILE A 133 -5.75 13.16 -18.68
C ILE A 133 -6.33 11.76 -18.47
N LYS A 134 -7.24 11.30 -19.34
CA LYS A 134 -7.73 9.91 -19.30
C LYS A 134 -6.59 8.90 -19.46
N GLN A 135 -5.63 9.17 -20.34
CA GLN A 135 -4.48 8.27 -20.50
C GLN A 135 -3.58 8.27 -19.27
N LEU A 136 -3.33 9.43 -18.66
CA LEU A 136 -2.57 9.59 -17.43
C LEU A 136 -3.19 8.79 -16.28
N ILE A 137 -4.50 8.96 -16.03
CA ILE A 137 -5.20 8.25 -14.95
C ILE A 137 -5.16 6.74 -15.16
N ARG A 138 -5.41 6.27 -16.40
CA ARG A 138 -5.29 4.84 -16.74
C ARG A 138 -3.88 4.30 -16.57
N LEU A 139 -2.85 5.10 -16.78
CA LEU A 139 -1.47 4.69 -16.55
C LEU A 139 -1.17 4.62 -15.04
N ALA A 140 -1.64 5.60 -14.25
CA ALA A 140 -1.46 5.59 -12.80
C ALA A 140 -2.03 4.33 -12.14
N HIS A 141 -3.28 3.97 -12.45
CA HIS A 141 -3.91 2.72 -11.96
C HIS A 141 -3.19 1.44 -12.42
N ARG A 142 -2.59 1.46 -13.62
CA ARG A 142 -1.82 0.30 -14.11
C ARG A 142 -0.47 0.15 -13.42
N LEU A 143 0.13 1.26 -12.98
CA LEU A 143 1.44 1.28 -12.36
C LEU A 143 1.40 1.16 -10.84
N CYS A 144 0.26 1.47 -10.20
CA CYS A 144 0.08 1.39 -8.75
C CYS A 144 0.22 -0.05 -8.22
N PHE A 145 1.39 -0.37 -7.65
CA PHE A 145 1.68 -1.68 -7.09
C PHE A 145 0.71 -2.06 -5.96
N ALA A 146 0.34 -1.10 -5.11
CA ALA A 146 -0.58 -1.34 -4.00
C ALA A 146 -1.98 -1.72 -4.48
N GLU A 147 -2.48 -1.07 -5.53
CA GLU A 147 -3.76 -1.45 -6.16
C GLU A 147 -3.67 -2.84 -6.79
N LYS A 148 -2.56 -3.17 -7.49
CA LYS A 148 -2.35 -4.50 -8.07
C LYS A 148 -2.25 -5.62 -7.03
N ALA A 149 -1.70 -5.32 -5.85
CA ALA A 149 -1.64 -6.28 -4.76
C ALA A 149 -3.04 -6.65 -4.21
N VAL A 150 -4.02 -5.75 -4.35
CA VAL A 150 -5.38 -5.95 -3.83
C VAL A 150 -6.33 -6.54 -4.88
N ILE A 151 -6.27 -6.10 -6.14
CA ILE A 151 -7.23 -6.56 -7.16
C ILE A 151 -6.89 -7.93 -7.77
N GLY A 152 -5.66 -8.41 -7.58
CA GLY A 152 -5.17 -9.64 -8.18
C GLY A 152 -5.12 -10.80 -7.19
N THR A 153 -5.02 -12.02 -7.72
CA THR A 153 -4.67 -13.19 -6.91
C THR A 153 -3.15 -13.19 -6.68
N VAL A 154 -2.70 -12.51 -5.63
CA VAL A 154 -1.30 -12.58 -5.19
C VAL A 154 -1.16 -13.74 -4.19
N PRO A 155 -0.32 -14.76 -4.46
CA PRO A 155 -0.14 -15.85 -3.52
C PRO A 155 0.51 -15.34 -2.23
N VAL A 156 -0.08 -15.69 -1.09
CA VAL A 156 0.48 -15.44 0.23
C VAL A 156 1.15 -16.74 0.70
N ILE A 157 2.46 -16.70 0.90
CA ILE A 157 3.23 -17.85 1.40
C ILE A 157 3.46 -17.64 2.91
N ASN A 158 2.86 -18.50 3.72
CA ASN A 158 2.94 -18.42 5.17
C ASN A 158 3.96 -19.41 5.72
N THR A 159 4.76 -18.98 6.69
CA THR A 159 5.60 -19.86 7.51
C THR A 159 5.47 -19.44 8.97
N GLN A 160 5.40 -20.40 9.88
CA GLN A 160 5.23 -20.14 11.31
C GLN A 160 6.29 -20.87 12.12
N GLN A 161 6.61 -20.34 13.31
CA GLN A 161 7.49 -20.98 14.27
C GLN A 161 6.96 -20.81 15.70
N LEU A 162 7.20 -21.82 16.54
CA LEU A 162 6.97 -21.79 17.98
C LEU A 162 8.26 -22.19 18.69
N ASN A 163 8.76 -21.34 19.58
CA ASN A 163 10.03 -21.57 20.32
C ASN A 163 11.22 -21.88 19.40
N GLY A 164 11.28 -21.24 18.23
CA GLY A 164 12.33 -21.43 17.23
C GLY A 164 12.21 -22.71 16.39
N GLN A 165 11.13 -23.49 16.54
CA GLN A 165 10.85 -24.68 15.72
C GLN A 165 9.73 -24.39 14.72
N PRO A 166 9.77 -24.93 13.48
CA PRO A 166 8.67 -24.80 12.52
C PRO A 166 7.33 -25.26 13.11
N LEU A 167 6.29 -24.46 12.92
CA LEU A 167 4.91 -24.78 13.28
C LEU A 167 4.09 -24.87 11.99
N ILE A 168 3.39 -25.98 11.81
CA ILE A 168 2.42 -26.16 10.72
C ILE A 168 1.04 -25.88 11.32
N VAL A 169 0.30 -24.97 10.69
CA VAL A 169 -1.09 -24.65 11.05
C VAL A 169 -1.94 -25.16 9.90
N ASP A 170 -2.90 -26.04 10.21
CA ASP A 170 -3.82 -26.67 9.26
C ASP A 170 -4.82 -25.67 8.66
#